data_AF-A0A920QHN0-F1
#
_entry.id   AF-A0A920QHN0-F1
#
_cell.length_a   1.000
_cell.length_b   1.000
_cell.length_c   1.000
_cell.angle_alpha   90.00
_cell.angle_beta   90.00
_cell.angle_gamma   90.00
#
_symmetry.space_group_name_H-M   'P 1'
#
loop_
_entity.id
_entity.type
_entity.pdbx_description
1 polymer ?
#
loop_
_entity_poly.entity_id
_entity_poly.type
_entity_poly.pdbx_seq_one_letter_code
_entity_poly.pdbx_strand_id
1 'polypeptide(L)'
;MDDGAKRIGEFGVGTNYGISRYCYDLLFDEKIGGTAHIALGRAYPECGGINKSAFHWDLIKDLRSQGVLYLDGEKMIEKGEFLI
;
A
#
# COMPACT_ATOMS: atom_id res chain seq x y z
N MET A 1 0.30 1.54 -23.50
CA MET A 1 0.70 1.56 -22.08
C MET A 1 2.21 1.71 -22.02
N ASP A 2 2.75 2.54 -21.12
CA ASP A 2 4.19 2.82 -21.04
C ASP A 2 4.97 1.75 -20.23
N ASP A 3 6.30 1.80 -20.28
CA ASP A 3 7.17 0.83 -19.59
C ASP A 3 7.13 0.92 -18.06
N GLY A 4 6.73 2.07 -17.51
CA GLY A 4 6.63 2.28 -16.07
C GLY A 4 5.37 1.65 -15.47
N ALA A 5 4.32 1.46 -16.28
CA ALA A 5 3.04 0.88 -15.86
C ALA A 5 3.12 -0.55 -15.27
N LYS A 6 4.21 -1.29 -15.54
CA LYS A 6 4.48 -2.65 -15.01
C LYS A 6 5.48 -2.68 -13.85
N ARG A 7 5.85 -1.51 -13.32
CA ARG A 7 6.83 -1.34 -12.22
C ARG A 7 6.12 -0.73 -11.02
N ILE A 8 6.67 -0.96 -9.82
CA ILE A 8 6.14 -0.38 -8.58
C ILE A 8 6.45 1.12 -8.54
N GLY A 9 5.45 1.91 -8.17
CA GLY A 9 5.56 3.35 -7.94
C GLY A 9 5.46 3.74 -6.46
N GLU A 10 4.73 2.96 -5.67
CA GLU A 10 4.46 3.27 -4.27
C GLU A 10 4.29 1.98 -3.46
N PHE A 11 4.64 2.08 -2.18
CA PHE A 11 4.24 1.15 -1.14
C PHE A 11 3.73 1.96 0.05
N GLY A 12 2.59 1.57 0.61
CA GLY A 12 1.99 2.22 1.77
C GLY A 12 1.30 1.23 2.71
N VAL A 13 1.03 1.71 3.93
CA VAL A 13 0.33 0.95 4.97
C VAL A 13 -0.82 1.81 5.47
N GLY A 14 -2.01 1.21 5.55
CA GLY A 14 -3.20 1.84 6.10
C GLY A 14 -3.13 1.88 7.62
N THR A 15 -3.35 3.07 8.19
CA THR A 15 -3.22 3.37 9.63
C THR A 15 -4.48 4.00 10.23
N ASN A 16 -5.54 4.15 9.44
CA ASN A 16 -6.81 4.68 9.92
C ASN A 16 -7.72 3.56 10.43
N TYR A 17 -7.57 3.22 11.71
CA TYR A 17 -8.40 2.23 12.39
C TYR A 17 -9.85 2.67 12.62
N GLY A 18 -10.21 3.92 12.30
CA GLY A 18 -11.59 4.41 12.31
C GLY A 18 -12.42 3.89 11.12
N ILE A 19 -11.77 3.39 10.07
CA ILE A 19 -12.42 2.76 8.92
C ILE A 19 -12.28 1.25 9.07
N SER A 20 -13.38 0.54 9.32
CA SER A 20 -13.36 -0.90 9.61
C SER A 20 -13.82 -1.78 8.44
N ARG A 21 -14.41 -1.19 7.41
CA ARG A 21 -14.95 -1.87 6.22
C ARG A 21 -14.51 -1.18 4.95
N TYR A 22 -14.45 -1.94 3.86
CA TYR A 22 -14.27 -1.37 2.53
C TYR A 22 -15.46 -0.47 2.18
N CYS A 23 -15.14 0.73 1.72
CA CYS A 23 -16.06 1.73 1.23
C CYS A 23 -16.18 1.69 -0.29
N TYR A 24 -15.33 0.91 -0.99
CA TYR A 24 -15.21 0.87 -2.44
C TYR A 24 -14.82 2.23 -3.05
N ASP A 25 -14.12 3.02 -2.25
CA ASP A 25 -13.50 4.28 -2.64
C ASP A 25 -12.02 4.17 -2.30
N LEU A 26 -11.20 4.24 -3.34
CA LEU A 26 -9.77 3.99 -3.23
C LEU A 26 -9.10 4.92 -2.21
N LEU A 27 -9.52 6.18 -2.15
CA LEU A 27 -8.96 7.18 -1.24
C LEU A 27 -9.14 6.78 0.23
N PHE A 28 -10.25 6.11 0.56
CA PHE A 28 -10.52 5.64 1.91
C PHE A 28 -9.98 4.24 2.15
N ASP A 29 -10.10 3.36 1.17
CA ASP A 29 -9.76 1.95 1.31
C ASP A 29 -8.25 1.75 1.48
N GLU A 30 -7.42 2.59 0.84
CA GLU A 30 -5.95 2.56 1.02
C GLU A 30 -5.53 2.97 2.43
N LYS A 31 -6.39 3.68 3.17
CA LYS A 31 -6.09 4.20 4.50
C LYS A 31 -6.55 3.26 5.63
N ILE A 32 -7.36 2.24 5.34
CA ILE A 32 -7.93 1.33 6.35
C ILE A 32 -6.84 0.76 7.26
N GLY A 33 -7.01 0.89 8.58
CA GLY A 33 -6.08 0.34 9.56
C GLY A 33 -5.86 -1.16 9.36
N GLY A 34 -4.60 -1.58 9.24
CA GLY A 34 -4.23 -2.99 9.05
C GLY A 34 -4.32 -3.49 7.61
N THR A 35 -4.40 -2.59 6.63
CA THR A 35 -4.14 -2.91 5.22
C THR A 35 -2.74 -2.45 4.79
N ALA A 36 -2.28 -2.93 3.65
CA ALA A 36 -1.15 -2.34 2.93
C ALA A 36 -1.50 -2.24 1.45
N HIS A 37 -0.83 -1.36 0.71
CA HIS A 37 -1.01 -1.25 -0.73
C HIS A 37 0.30 -1.09 -1.47
N ILE A 38 0.28 -1.49 -2.73
CA ILE A 38 1.33 -1.21 -3.70
C ILE A 38 0.67 -0.53 -4.90
N ALA A 39 1.25 0.57 -5.37
CA ALA A 39 0.85 1.17 -6.63
C ALA A 39 1.72 0.67 -7.77
N LEU A 40 1.09 0.28 -8.89
CA LEU A 40 1.78 0.10 -10.16
C LEU A 40 1.84 1.43 -10.92
N GLY A 41 2.95 1.69 -11.60
CA GLY A 41 3.13 2.90 -12.39
C GLY A 41 3.82 4.02 -11.62
N ARG A 42 3.33 5.25 -11.79
CA ARG A 42 4.01 6.49 -11.41
C ARG A 42 4.37 6.50 -9.94
N ALA A 43 5.63 6.79 -9.64
CA ALA A 43 6.08 7.10 -8.30
C ALA A 43 5.96 8.60 -8.01
N TYR A 44 5.79 8.96 -6.74
CA TYR A 44 5.86 10.35 -6.27
C TYR A 44 7.32 10.76 -6.04
N PRO A 45 7.86 11.74 -6.78
CA PRO A 45 9.24 12.20 -6.60
C PRO A 45 9.53 12.73 -5.19
N GLU A 46 8.51 13.26 -4.52
CA GLU A 46 8.58 13.79 -3.16
C GLU A 46 8.88 12.68 -2.14
N CYS A 47 8.52 11.43 -2.47
CA CYS A 47 8.81 10.23 -1.69
C CYS A 47 10.12 9.52 -2.13
N GLY A 48 10.94 10.17 -2.98
CA GLY A 48 12.17 9.59 -3.52
C GLY A 48 11.95 8.59 -4.65
N GLY A 49 10.73 8.48 -5.16
CA GLY A 49 10.37 7.56 -6.23
C GLY A 49 10.90 7.98 -7.60
N ILE A 50 11.42 7.03 -8.37
CA ILE A 50 12.03 7.28 -9.70
C ILE A 50 11.22 6.72 -10.87
N ASN A 51 10.18 5.93 -10.62
CA ASN A 51 9.41 5.30 -11.68
C ASN A 51 8.50 6.33 -12.37
N LYS A 52 8.70 6.52 -13.68
CA LYS A 52 7.93 7.47 -14.49
C LYS A 52 6.91 6.72 -15.33
N SER A 53 5.65 7.11 -15.23
CA SER A 53 4.52 6.52 -15.93
C SER A 53 3.35 7.51 -15.94
N ALA A 54 2.50 7.46 -16.96
CA ALA A 54 1.23 8.20 -16.95
C ALA A 54 0.16 7.49 -16.11
N PHE A 55 0.35 6.20 -15.87
CA PHE A 55 -0.51 5.31 -15.10
C PHE A 55 -0.12 5.29 -13.63
N HIS A 56 -1.10 5.22 -12.72
CA HIS A 56 -0.91 4.96 -11.29
C HIS A 56 -2.13 4.19 -10.79
N TRP A 57 -1.94 2.99 -10.26
CA TRP A 57 -3.03 2.15 -9.78
C TRP A 57 -2.66 1.39 -8.52
N ASP A 58 -3.40 1.68 -7.47
CA ASP A 58 -3.27 1.07 -6.16
C ASP A 58 -3.94 -0.29 -6.07
N LEU A 59 -3.20 -1.24 -5.50
CA LEU A 59 -3.65 -2.59 -5.18
C LEU A 59 -3.62 -2.76 -3.67
N ILE A 60 -4.80 -2.78 -3.06
CA ILE A 60 -4.94 -2.86 -1.60
C ILE A 60 -4.99 -4.32 -1.15
N LYS A 61 -4.26 -4.62 -0.08
CA LYS A 61 -4.19 -5.93 0.56
C LYS A 61 -4.62 -5.84 2.02
N ASP A 62 -5.66 -6.59 2.35
CA ASP A 62 -6.06 -6.81 3.74
C ASP A 62 -5.06 -7.72 4.45
N LEU A 63 -4.47 -7.24 5.56
CA LEU A 63 -3.56 -8.02 6.39
C LEU A 63 -4.24 -8.58 7.65
N ARG A 64 -5.46 -8.14 7.99
CA ARG A 64 -6.08 -8.35 9.31
C ARG A 64 -6.38 -9.81 9.66
N SER A 65 -6.49 -10.69 8.66
CA SER A 65 -6.78 -12.11 8.88
C SER A 65 -5.52 -12.95 9.14
N GLN A 66 -4.55 -12.87 8.24
CA GLN A 66 -3.35 -13.72 8.23
C GLN A 66 -2.13 -13.05 7.57
N GLY A 67 -2.19 -11.74 7.34
CA GLY A 67 -1.12 -11.00 6.67
C GLY A 67 0.06 -10.75 7.60
N VAL A 68 1.26 -10.77 7.02
CA VAL A 68 2.50 -10.40 7.70
C VAL A 68 3.28 -9.49 6.77
N LEU A 69 3.82 -8.41 7.32
CA LEU A 69 4.66 -7.46 6.60
C LEU A 69 6.06 -7.45 7.22
N TYR A 70 7.04 -7.70 6.38
CA TYR A 70 8.45 -7.65 6.77
C TYR A 70 9.10 -6.43 6.12
N LEU A 71 9.89 -5.67 6.88
CA LEU A 71 10.78 -4.64 6.37
C LEU A 71 12.20 -5.04 6.73
N ASP A 72 13.10 -5.09 5.75
CA ASP A 72 14.51 -5.45 5.94
C ASP A 72 14.75 -6.78 6.70
N GLY A 73 13.82 -7.72 6.55
CA GLY A 73 13.85 -9.02 7.22
C GLY A 73 13.22 -9.03 8.62
N GLU A 74 12.85 -7.88 9.18
CA GLU A 74 12.17 -7.77 10.46
C GLU A 74 10.65 -7.78 10.30
N LYS A 75 9.96 -8.54 11.15
CA LYS A 75 8.50 -8.61 11.14
C LYS A 75 7.94 -7.34 11.77
N MET A 76 7.31 -6.48 10.96
CA MET A 76 6.80 -5.17 11.40
C MET A 76 5.30 -5.16 11.67
N ILE A 77 4.52 -5.92 10.89
CA ILE A 77 3.06 -6.03 11.03
C ILE A 77 2.66 -7.50 11.00
N GLU A 78 1.77 -7.90 11.90
CA GLU A 78 1.13 -9.21 11.90
C GLU A 78 -0.36 -9.07 12.15
N LYS A 79 -1.18 -9.68 11.30
CA LYS A 79 -2.66 -9.62 11.38
C LYS A 79 -3.22 -8.19 11.46
N GLY A 80 -2.59 -7.26 10.74
CA GLY A 80 -3.02 -5.85 10.68
C GLY A 80 -2.54 -4.96 11.83
N GLU A 81 -1.81 -5.52 12.80
CA GLU A 81 -1.29 -4.80 13.95
C GLU A 81 0.23 -4.57 13.83
N PHE A 82 0.70 -3.37 14.17
CA PHE A 82 2.13 -3.08 14.27
C PHE A 82 2.74 -3.78 15.49
N LEU A 83 3.96 -4.30 15.35
CA LEU A 83 4.66 -5.05 16.40
C LEU A 83 5.70 -4.21 17.18
N ILE A 84 5.76 -2.91 16.95
CA ILE A 84 6.71 -1.97 17.54
C ILE A 84 6.14 -1.21 18.73
#